data_AF-A0AAU6EM80-F1
#
_entry.id   AF-A0AAU6EM80-F1
#
_cell.length_a   1.000
_cell.length_b   1.000
_cell.length_c   1.000
_cell.angle_alpha   90.00
_cell.angle_beta   90.00
_cell.angle_gamma   90.00
#
_symmetry.space_group_name_H-M   'P 1'
#
loop_
_entity.id
_entity.type
_entity.pdbx_description
1 polymer ?
#
loop_
_entity_poly.entity_id
_entity_poly.type
_entity_poly.pdbx_seq_one_letter_code
_entity_poly.pdbx_strand_id
1 'polypeptide(L)'
;MDDGCLVVEVPGRHPIRLPLTGEERAAFLVLYRLPREIGVVYGVAVLDAEGRVMLDSPGARPRHLVETLAADAGLTFEYRLYATEWEGRAALENRAPLWRTTADAGLPVRGDHSHEAAARLRPSDEVSGELRPYEGALEGTPRPATTLGWDGPTLVARDPVAGRSLLLAPASLYHYRYERRVFVSGKEESRSLTGLAVLDADGLVLADLPGAWTAHEVAAFAAGRQLLVHDALVMSSRMVRTVLSRRAPGWTRLTGLEVPRLSRAKKTVAVCAGVAGLFAMAYVVATGGWFAWRGLSALGGMLLDLLDAKWLAVFFAPLLVLLKPVRQAWHNRRVRRGSALGPPGGPYLSVPRGKTLRVPHGRTLRVRLGSRMVSDDIEIGPDLGCAAALIAYRHEKLPGLFVVDGEGRPVRHLPGPWPLEDTHRFAARHGLGFEVRTLSREEYLDLTARARDAVP
;
A
#
# COMPACT_ATOMS: atom_id res chain seq x y z
N MET A 1 -23.43 22.25 26.64
CA MET A 1 -23.22 23.70 26.62
C MET A 1 -22.66 24.10 27.97
N ASP A 2 -21.65 24.96 27.99
CA ASP A 2 -21.00 25.43 29.21
C ASP A 2 -20.60 26.89 28.99
N ASP A 3 -20.97 27.80 29.91
CA ASP A 3 -20.62 29.23 29.88
C ASP A 3 -20.80 29.96 28.53
N GLY A 4 -21.96 29.78 27.87
CA GLY A 4 -22.24 30.44 26.59
C GLY A 4 -21.38 29.93 25.42
N CYS A 5 -20.77 28.75 25.56
CA CYS A 5 -20.00 28.07 24.51
C CYS A 5 -20.64 26.72 24.14
N LEU A 6 -20.56 26.39 22.85
CA LEU A 6 -20.72 25.03 22.35
C LEU A 6 -19.42 24.29 22.63
N VAL A 7 -19.47 23.32 23.53
CA VAL A 7 -18.33 22.46 23.85
C VAL A 7 -18.42 21.20 23.01
N VAL A 8 -17.42 20.98 22.16
CA VAL A 8 -17.30 19.79 21.34
C VAL A 8 -16.22 18.90 21.93
N GLU A 9 -16.65 17.78 22.50
CA GLU A 9 -15.75 16.75 22.99
C GLU A 9 -15.21 15.92 21.83
N VAL A 10 -13.89 15.92 21.69
CA VAL A 10 -13.18 15.08 20.73
C VAL A 10 -12.42 14.03 21.53
N PRO A 11 -12.69 12.72 21.36
CA PRO A 11 -12.00 11.68 22.09
C PRO A 11 -10.47 11.84 22.01
N GLY A 12 -9.81 11.89 23.17
CA GLY A 12 -8.35 12.04 23.26
C GLY A 12 -7.80 13.45 23.06
N ARG A 13 -8.64 14.50 23.05
CA ARG A 13 -8.20 15.90 22.93
C ARG A 13 -8.90 16.81 23.94
N HIS A 14 -8.32 17.99 24.14
CA HIS A 14 -8.98 19.05 24.88
C HIS A 14 -10.29 19.45 24.18
N PRO A 15 -11.40 19.60 24.92
CA PRO A 15 -12.67 20.02 24.35
C PRO A 15 -12.53 21.33 23.57
N ILE A 16 -13.09 21.38 22.37
CA ILE A 16 -13.10 22.59 21.56
C ILE A 16 -14.29 23.44 22.03
N ARG A 17 -14.03 24.66 22.46
CA ARG A 17 -15.07 25.60 22.88
C ARG A 17 -15.31 26.62 21.77
N LEU A 18 -16.54 26.66 21.25
CA LEU A 18 -16.97 27.62 20.23
C LEU A 18 -17.93 28.61 20.89
N PRO A 19 -17.68 29.93 20.81
CA PRO A 19 -18.54 30.93 21.42
C PRO A 19 -19.94 30.92 20.78
N LEU A 20 -21.01 31.01 21.57
CA LEU A 20 -22.40 31.17 21.08
C LEU A 20 -22.87 32.63 21.12
N THR A 21 -22.05 33.52 21.67
CA THR A 21 -22.30 34.96 21.80
C THR A 21 -21.09 35.77 21.33
N GLY A 22 -21.29 37.05 21.01
CA GLY A 22 -20.24 37.93 20.47
C GLY A 22 -20.17 37.94 18.94
N GLU A 23 -19.23 38.73 18.39
CA GLU A 23 -19.06 38.91 16.94
C GLU A 23 -18.53 37.63 16.24
N GLU A 24 -17.72 36.83 16.93
CA GLU A 24 -17.16 35.59 16.39
C GLU A 24 -17.98 34.35 16.76
N ARG A 25 -19.27 34.52 17.05
CA ARG A 25 -20.13 33.42 17.51
C ARG A 25 -20.39 32.39 16.40
N ALA A 26 -20.49 31.13 16.81
CA ALA A 26 -21.14 30.10 16.02
C ALA A 26 -22.60 30.49 15.77
N ALA A 27 -23.01 30.46 14.51
CA ALA A 27 -24.34 30.84 14.07
C ALA A 27 -25.09 29.71 13.36
N PHE A 28 -24.37 28.84 12.65
CA PHE A 28 -24.95 27.74 11.89
C PHE A 28 -24.37 26.39 12.27
N LEU A 29 -25.23 25.37 12.27
CA LEU A 29 -24.84 23.97 12.33
C LEU A 29 -25.28 23.27 11.04
N VAL A 30 -24.31 22.91 10.22
CA VAL A 30 -24.53 22.38 8.86
C VAL A 30 -24.28 20.88 8.85
N LEU A 31 -25.30 20.08 8.55
CA LEU A 31 -25.13 18.68 8.17
C LEU A 31 -24.92 18.61 6.66
N TYR A 32 -23.78 18.10 6.20
CA TYR A 32 -23.45 18.08 4.78
C TYR A 32 -23.30 16.67 4.20
N ARG A 33 -23.56 16.58 2.89
CA ARG A 33 -23.30 15.41 2.05
C ARG A 33 -22.36 15.83 0.91
N LEU A 34 -21.15 15.28 0.91
CA LEU A 34 -20.09 15.57 -0.05
C LEU A 34 -19.84 14.35 -0.95
N PRO A 35 -20.19 14.39 -2.25
CA PRO A 35 -19.78 13.35 -3.18
C PRO A 35 -18.25 13.34 -3.31
N ARG A 36 -17.65 12.14 -3.33
CA ARG A 36 -16.25 11.90 -3.62
C ARG A 36 -16.12 10.87 -4.74
N GLU A 37 -14.95 10.76 -5.33
CA GLU A 37 -14.66 9.71 -6.35
C GLU A 37 -15.01 8.29 -5.88
N ILE A 38 -14.90 8.02 -4.57
CA ILE A 38 -15.18 6.72 -3.96
C ILE A 38 -16.31 6.86 -2.92
N GLY A 39 -17.47 7.32 -3.38
CA GLY A 39 -18.71 7.33 -2.59
C GLY A 39 -19.09 8.70 -2.07
N VAL A 40 -19.65 8.74 -0.87
CA VAL A 40 -20.23 9.96 -0.29
C VAL A 40 -19.76 10.10 1.14
N VAL A 41 -19.19 11.25 1.47
CA VAL A 41 -18.82 11.62 2.84
C VAL A 41 -19.96 12.44 3.44
N TYR A 42 -20.40 12.04 4.62
CA TYR A 42 -21.31 12.84 5.44
C TYR A 42 -20.51 13.47 6.56
N GLY A 43 -20.88 14.66 7.00
CA GLY A 43 -20.21 15.33 8.12
C GLY A 43 -21.04 16.48 8.67
N VAL A 44 -20.56 17.06 9.76
CA VAL A 44 -21.17 18.22 10.41
C VAL A 44 -20.14 19.34 10.48
N ALA A 45 -20.53 20.55 10.11
CA ALA A 45 -19.71 21.75 10.25
C ALA A 45 -20.43 22.80 11.11
N VAL A 46 -19.66 23.54 11.90
CA VAL A 46 -20.14 24.74 12.62
C VAL A 46 -19.60 25.95 11.87
N LEU A 47 -20.48 26.88 11.52
CA LEU A 47 -20.11 28.12 10.82
C LEU A 47 -20.40 29.35 11.68
N ASP A 48 -19.64 30.42 11.47
CA ASP A 48 -19.94 31.75 12.02
C ASP A 48 -21.05 32.46 11.23
N ALA A 49 -21.40 33.68 11.63
CA ALA A 49 -22.47 34.46 11.02
C ALA A 49 -22.21 34.79 9.53
N GLU A 50 -20.95 34.85 9.12
CA GLU A 50 -20.53 35.10 7.74
C GLU A 50 -20.46 33.80 6.90
N GLY A 51 -20.79 32.66 7.50
CA GLY A 51 -20.76 31.36 6.84
C GLY A 51 -19.36 30.76 6.69
N ARG A 52 -18.37 31.25 7.46
CA ARG A 52 -17.01 30.68 7.50
C ARG A 52 -16.97 29.52 8.47
N VAL A 53 -16.24 28.47 8.12
CA VAL A 53 -16.11 27.26 8.93
C VAL A 53 -15.32 27.56 10.19
N MET A 54 -15.91 27.28 11.35
CA MET A 54 -15.24 27.30 12.66
C MET A 54 -14.80 25.89 13.09
N LEU A 55 -15.59 24.87 12.72
CA LEU A 55 -15.32 23.47 13.01
C LEU A 55 -15.84 22.57 11.89
N ASP A 56 -15.06 21.56 11.50
CA ASP A 56 -15.52 20.48 10.62
C ASP A 56 -15.28 19.12 11.28
N SER A 57 -16.33 18.29 11.27
CA SER A 57 -16.34 16.93 11.77
C SER A 57 -16.91 15.95 10.76
N PRO A 58 -16.05 15.29 9.95
CA PRO A 58 -16.50 14.26 9.04
C PRO A 58 -17.02 13.05 9.82
N GLY A 59 -18.11 12.47 9.33
CA GLY A 59 -18.79 11.32 9.92
C GLY A 59 -20.30 11.44 9.80
N ALA A 60 -20.96 10.33 9.47
CA ALA A 60 -22.43 10.29 9.45
C ALA A 60 -22.98 10.51 10.87
N ARG A 61 -23.99 11.36 10.98
CA ARG A 61 -24.76 11.60 12.20
C ARG A 61 -26.25 11.54 11.85
N PRO A 62 -27.11 10.99 12.73
CA PRO A 62 -28.54 11.04 12.54
C PRO A 62 -29.01 12.50 12.49
N ARG A 63 -29.74 12.87 11.43
CA ARG A 63 -30.19 14.25 11.19
C ARG A 63 -30.92 14.87 12.39
N HIS A 64 -31.86 14.13 12.99
CA HIS A 64 -32.63 14.60 14.13
C HIS A 64 -31.75 14.97 15.33
N LEU A 65 -30.63 14.28 15.57
CA LEU A 65 -29.71 14.63 16.67
C LEU A 65 -28.98 15.94 16.39
N VAL A 66 -28.61 16.19 15.13
CA VAL A 66 -27.94 17.43 14.74
C VAL A 66 -28.95 18.60 14.79
N GLU A 67 -30.19 18.39 14.37
CA GLU A 67 -31.28 19.37 14.48
C GLU A 67 -31.58 19.73 15.94
N THR A 68 -31.72 18.73 16.81
CA THR A 68 -31.93 18.96 18.25
C THR A 68 -30.76 19.71 18.87
N LEU A 69 -29.52 19.32 18.56
CA LEU A 69 -28.34 20.02 19.06
C LEU A 69 -28.28 21.49 18.59
N ALA A 70 -28.64 21.75 17.33
CA ALA A 70 -28.71 23.11 16.80
C ALA A 70 -29.75 23.95 17.56
N ALA A 71 -30.95 23.40 17.75
CA ALA A 71 -32.04 24.06 18.48
C ALA A 71 -31.64 24.35 19.94
N ASP A 72 -31.05 23.36 20.63
CA ASP A 72 -30.59 23.51 22.01
C ASP A 72 -29.49 24.58 22.13
N ALA A 73 -28.60 24.67 21.14
CA ALA A 73 -27.50 25.63 21.10
C ALA A 73 -27.89 27.01 20.54
N GLY A 74 -29.14 27.22 20.12
CA GLY A 74 -29.57 28.46 19.48
C GLY A 74 -28.91 28.71 18.11
N LEU A 75 -28.48 27.65 17.43
CA LEU A 75 -27.87 27.68 16.09
C LEU A 75 -28.93 27.45 15.01
N THR A 76 -28.73 28.06 13.85
CA THR A 76 -29.54 27.76 12.67
C THR A 76 -29.09 26.43 12.07
N PHE A 77 -29.99 25.46 11.98
CA PHE A 77 -29.70 24.18 11.33
C PHE A 77 -29.82 24.29 9.80
N GLU A 78 -28.83 23.77 9.08
CA GLU A 78 -28.90 23.62 7.63
C GLU A 78 -28.51 22.21 7.18
N TYR A 79 -29.16 21.74 6.11
CA TYR A 79 -28.76 20.53 5.41
C TYR A 79 -28.26 20.87 4.02
N ARG A 80 -26.97 20.63 3.74
CA ARG A 80 -26.33 20.97 2.46
C ARG A 80 -25.99 19.71 1.65
N LEU A 81 -26.45 19.69 0.41
CA LEU A 81 -26.15 18.67 -0.58
C LEU A 81 -25.24 19.28 -1.65
N TYR A 82 -23.95 18.98 -1.60
CA TYR A 82 -23.03 19.46 -2.63
C TYR A 82 -23.16 18.62 -3.90
N ALA A 83 -23.21 19.28 -5.06
CA ALA A 83 -23.33 18.60 -6.34
C ALA A 83 -22.00 17.94 -6.75
N THR A 84 -20.88 18.55 -6.37
CA THR A 84 -19.53 18.07 -6.70
C THR A 84 -18.60 18.07 -5.50
N GLU A 85 -17.52 17.28 -5.56
CA GLU A 85 -16.48 17.28 -4.54
C GLU A 85 -15.82 18.65 -4.40
N TRP A 86 -15.60 19.33 -5.52
CA TRP A 86 -14.97 20.64 -5.58
C TRP A 86 -15.80 21.70 -4.87
N GLU A 87 -17.10 21.78 -5.17
CA GLU A 87 -18.03 22.73 -4.54
C GLU A 87 -18.05 22.58 -3.02
N GLY A 88 -18.16 21.36 -2.53
CA GLY A 88 -18.18 21.13 -1.09
C GLY A 88 -16.82 21.35 -0.43
N ARG A 89 -15.69 21.09 -1.11
CA ARG A 89 -14.37 21.47 -0.60
C ARG A 89 -14.22 22.98 -0.52
N ALA A 90 -14.55 23.72 -1.57
CA ALA A 90 -14.47 25.18 -1.59
C ALA A 90 -15.34 25.81 -0.47
N ALA A 91 -16.55 25.28 -0.25
CA ALA A 91 -17.41 25.71 0.84
C ALA A 91 -16.82 25.42 2.23
N LEU A 92 -16.15 24.27 2.40
CA LEU A 92 -15.52 23.87 3.68
C LEU A 92 -14.13 24.49 3.89
N GLU A 93 -13.50 25.04 2.85
CA GLU A 93 -12.19 25.70 2.91
C GLU A 93 -12.26 27.19 3.29
N ASN A 94 -13.46 27.80 3.26
CA ASN A 94 -13.70 29.16 3.73
C ASN A 94 -13.66 29.22 5.27
N ARG A 95 -12.47 29.25 5.87
CA ARG A 95 -12.25 29.11 7.31
C ARG A 95 -12.34 30.44 8.06
N ALA A 96 -12.96 30.42 9.24
CA ALA A 96 -12.93 31.54 10.17
C ALA A 96 -11.52 31.69 10.77
N PRO A 97 -11.11 32.89 11.24
CA PRO A 97 -9.83 33.10 11.92
C PRO A 97 -9.60 32.16 13.12
N LEU A 98 -10.68 31.77 13.81
CA LEU A 98 -10.67 30.84 14.93
C LEU A 98 -10.85 29.37 14.55
N TRP A 99 -10.74 29.00 13.27
CA TRP A 99 -11.02 27.64 12.81
C TRP A 99 -10.19 26.57 13.53
N ARG A 100 -10.88 25.50 13.94
CA ARG A 100 -10.31 24.28 14.52
C ARG A 100 -10.81 23.09 13.72
N THR A 101 -9.95 22.15 13.33
CA THR A 101 -10.39 20.90 12.68
C THR A 101 -10.44 19.75 13.67
N THR A 102 -11.49 18.92 13.57
CA THR A 102 -11.46 17.60 14.20
C THR A 102 -10.70 16.58 13.34
N ALA A 103 -10.51 16.86 12.03
CA ALA A 103 -9.94 15.95 11.03
C ALA A 103 -8.39 15.93 10.99
N ASP A 104 -7.69 16.71 11.82
CA ASP A 104 -6.30 16.39 12.21
C ASP A 104 -6.24 15.14 13.11
N ALA A 105 -7.39 14.54 13.45
CA ALA A 105 -7.46 13.20 13.99
C ALA A 105 -7.58 12.19 12.84
N GLY A 106 -6.49 11.44 12.63
CA GLY A 106 -6.56 10.16 11.95
C GLY A 106 -7.69 9.29 12.53
N LEU A 107 -8.23 8.43 11.66
CA LEU A 107 -9.13 7.33 12.00
C LEU A 107 -8.69 6.64 13.31
N PRO A 108 -9.63 6.11 14.11
CA PRO A 108 -9.33 5.56 15.43
C PRO A 108 -8.28 4.46 15.32
N VAL A 109 -7.08 4.75 15.81
CA VAL A 109 -6.08 3.75 16.12
C VAL A 109 -6.64 2.94 17.28
N ARG A 110 -6.85 1.67 17.00
CA ARG A 110 -7.23 0.66 17.98
C ARG A 110 -6.05 0.49 18.95
N GLY A 111 -6.13 1.16 20.10
CA GLY A 111 -5.25 0.95 21.26
C GLY A 111 -3.77 1.20 20.99
N ASP A 112 -3.35 2.47 21.00
CA ASP A 112 -1.95 2.84 20.82
C ASP A 112 -1.25 3.07 22.18
N HIS A 113 -0.24 2.24 22.47
CA HIS A 113 0.69 2.41 23.59
C HIS A 113 1.82 3.43 23.26
N SER A 114 1.73 4.17 22.15
CA SER A 114 2.80 5.05 21.64
C SER A 114 2.90 6.43 22.29
N HIS A 115 1.89 6.89 23.04
CA HIS A 115 1.95 8.22 23.67
C HIS A 115 2.97 8.33 24.81
N GLU A 116 3.43 7.21 25.39
CA GLU A 116 4.43 7.23 26.46
C GLU A 116 5.89 7.30 25.93
N ALA A 117 6.11 7.04 24.63
CA ALA A 117 7.44 7.12 24.02
C ALA A 117 7.77 8.52 23.45
N ALA A 118 6.76 9.29 23.04
CA ALA A 118 6.97 10.62 22.43
C ALA A 118 7.26 11.74 23.44
N ALA A 119 6.88 11.58 24.72
CA ALA A 119 7.02 12.62 25.74
C ALA A 119 8.45 12.74 26.33
N ARG A 120 9.45 12.02 25.79
CA ARG A 120 10.86 12.06 26.27
C ARG A 120 11.86 12.62 25.26
N LEU A 121 11.43 13.18 24.14
CA LEU A 121 12.32 13.84 23.20
C LEU A 121 12.55 15.29 23.65
N ARG A 122 13.63 15.49 24.42
CA ARG A 122 14.23 16.81 24.61
C ARG A 122 14.49 17.44 23.23
N PRO A 123 14.32 18.76 23.06
CA PRO A 123 14.87 19.45 21.89
C PRO A 123 16.40 19.34 21.99
N SER A 124 16.96 18.35 21.29
CA SER A 124 18.40 18.19 21.18
C SER A 124 18.90 19.25 20.19
N ASP A 125 19.73 20.15 20.70
CA ASP A 125 20.56 21.08 19.94
C ASP A 125 21.46 20.32 18.96
N GLU A 126 20.96 20.19 17.72
CA GLU A 126 21.66 20.09 16.44
C GLU A 126 20.62 19.47 15.51
N VAL A 127 20.06 20.28 14.60
CA VAL A 127 19.34 19.76 13.45
C VAL A 127 20.37 19.01 12.61
N SER A 128 20.62 17.76 12.98
CA SER A 128 21.35 16.79 12.19
C SER A 128 20.77 16.91 10.79
N GLY A 129 21.56 17.38 9.83
CA GLY A 129 21.16 17.54 8.43
C GLY A 129 20.83 16.23 7.70
N GLU A 130 20.61 15.16 8.46
CA GLU A 130 20.24 13.82 8.04
C GLU A 130 18.89 13.42 8.67
N LEU A 131 17.96 13.06 7.81
CA LEU A 131 16.64 12.55 8.11
C LEU A 131 16.66 11.02 8.12
N ARG A 132 15.96 10.39 9.07
CA ARG A 132 15.86 8.93 9.22
C ARG A 132 14.40 8.52 9.48
N PRO A 133 13.93 7.36 8.99
CA PRO A 133 12.61 6.88 9.36
C PRO A 133 12.61 6.56 10.86
N TYR A 134 11.52 6.78 11.58
CA TYR A 134 11.43 6.47 13.02
C TYR A 134 10.95 5.03 13.27
N GLU A 135 10.22 4.44 12.33
CA GLU A 135 9.67 3.07 12.40
C GLU A 135 9.78 2.29 11.08
N GLY A 136 9.40 1.01 11.13
CA GLY A 136 9.21 0.15 9.97
C GLY A 136 8.24 0.70 8.94
N ALA A 137 8.35 0.24 7.69
CA ALA A 137 7.41 0.60 6.61
C ALA A 137 6.00 0.03 6.83
N LEU A 138 5.90 -1.02 7.66
CA LEU A 138 4.65 -1.59 8.16
C LEU A 138 4.71 -1.61 9.68
N GLU A 139 3.56 -1.52 10.33
CA GLU A 139 3.47 -1.66 11.78
C GLU A 139 4.11 -2.96 12.28
N GLY A 140 4.95 -2.85 13.32
CA GLY A 140 5.69 -3.97 13.91
C GLY A 140 6.84 -4.53 13.05
N THR A 141 7.19 -3.90 11.93
CA THR A 141 8.38 -4.30 11.15
C THR A 141 9.64 -3.55 11.59
N PRO A 142 10.85 -4.11 11.36
CA PRO A 142 12.09 -3.45 11.74
C PRO A 142 12.24 -2.08 11.08
N ARG A 143 12.79 -1.12 11.82
CA ARG A 143 13.15 0.21 11.33
C ARG A 143 14.23 0.09 10.24
N PRO A 144 14.02 0.66 9.04
CA PRO A 144 15.04 0.76 8.01
C PRO A 144 16.22 1.61 8.46
N ALA A 145 17.44 1.17 8.17
CA ALA A 145 18.66 1.93 8.38
C ALA A 145 18.91 2.97 7.27
N THR A 146 17.94 3.22 6.39
CA THR A 146 18.08 4.22 5.33
C THR A 146 18.21 5.62 5.92
N THR A 147 19.06 6.44 5.33
CA THR A 147 19.21 7.84 5.71
C THR A 147 19.11 8.76 4.50
N LEU A 148 18.64 9.98 4.71
CA LEU A 148 18.51 11.01 3.69
C LEU A 148 19.20 12.28 4.17
N GLY A 149 20.17 12.79 3.44
CA GLY A 149 20.94 13.98 3.82
C GLY A 149 21.35 14.82 2.62
N TRP A 150 22.04 15.93 2.87
CA TRP A 150 22.52 16.82 1.82
C TRP A 150 24.03 16.73 1.62
N ASP A 151 24.47 16.79 0.36
CA ASP A 151 25.87 17.01 -0.03
C ASP A 151 25.91 18.13 -1.08
N GLY A 152 26.27 19.35 -0.63
CA GLY A 152 26.08 20.55 -1.44
C GLY A 152 24.62 20.69 -1.88
N PRO A 153 24.31 20.95 -3.17
CA PRO A 153 22.93 21.03 -3.68
C PRO A 153 22.27 19.66 -3.90
N THR A 154 23.02 18.57 -3.78
CA THR A 154 22.58 17.23 -4.14
C THR A 154 21.98 16.50 -2.94
N LEU A 155 20.84 15.85 -3.13
CA LEU A 155 20.22 15.01 -2.11
C LEU A 155 20.91 13.64 -2.12
N VAL A 156 21.37 13.19 -0.96
CA VAL A 156 22.05 11.90 -0.80
C VAL A 156 21.16 10.94 -0.02
N ALA A 157 20.77 9.84 -0.65
CA ALA A 157 20.03 8.76 -0.01
C ALA A 157 20.94 7.55 0.20
N ARG A 158 21.10 7.10 1.44
CA ARG A 158 22.03 6.01 1.81
C ARG A 158 21.27 4.79 2.33
N ASP A 159 21.72 3.62 1.92
CA ASP A 159 21.36 2.32 2.49
C ASP A 159 22.66 1.67 3.02
N PRO A 160 23.02 1.90 4.30
CA PRO A 160 24.28 1.43 4.86
C PRO A 160 24.33 -0.10 4.95
N VAL A 161 23.18 -0.75 5.08
CA VAL A 161 23.08 -2.22 5.13
C VAL A 161 23.44 -2.84 3.78
N ALA A 162 22.98 -2.24 2.69
CA ALA A 162 23.34 -2.65 1.34
C ALA A 162 24.69 -2.08 0.86
N GLY A 163 25.29 -1.13 1.58
CA GLY A 163 26.47 -0.38 1.15
C GLY A 163 26.19 0.48 -0.09
N ARG A 164 24.96 1.01 -0.23
CA ARG A 164 24.55 1.80 -1.40
C ARG A 164 24.36 3.27 -1.02
N SER A 165 24.72 4.16 -1.93
CA SER A 165 24.47 5.60 -1.84
C SER A 165 23.98 6.10 -3.19
N LEU A 166 22.94 6.93 -3.20
CA LEU A 166 22.37 7.55 -4.37
C LEU A 166 22.53 9.06 -4.27
N LEU A 167 23.00 9.67 -5.35
CA LEU A 167 23.03 11.12 -5.54
C LEU A 167 21.86 11.52 -6.41
N LEU A 168 20.99 12.39 -5.92
CA LEU A 168 19.70 12.73 -6.52
C LEU A 168 19.58 14.25 -6.67
N ALA A 169 18.96 14.68 -7.77
CA ALA A 169 18.55 16.06 -8.00
C ALA A 169 17.01 16.14 -7.89
N PRO A 170 16.46 16.20 -6.66
CA PRO A 170 15.02 16.18 -6.45
C PRO A 170 14.37 17.51 -6.84
N ALA A 171 13.11 17.45 -7.28
CA ALA A 171 12.23 18.63 -7.34
C ALA A 171 11.28 18.67 -6.14
N SER A 172 10.89 17.51 -5.62
CA SER A 172 9.99 17.41 -4.46
C SER A 172 10.17 16.11 -3.69
N LEU A 173 9.68 16.10 -2.45
CA LEU A 173 9.50 14.90 -1.64
C LEU A 173 8.01 14.52 -1.60
N TYR A 174 7.74 13.22 -1.58
CA TYR A 174 6.39 12.66 -1.53
C TYR A 174 6.26 11.75 -0.33
N HIS A 175 5.67 12.28 0.75
CA HIS A 175 5.49 11.56 2.01
C HIS A 175 4.16 10.80 1.97
N TYR A 176 4.22 9.47 1.96
CA TYR A 176 3.06 8.67 1.57
C TYR A 176 2.66 7.64 2.62
N ARG A 177 1.35 7.33 2.60
CA ARG A 177 0.76 6.19 3.30
C ARG A 177 -0.31 5.56 2.42
N TYR A 178 -0.31 4.23 2.29
CA TYR A 178 -1.39 3.54 1.61
C TYR A 178 -1.70 2.17 2.20
N GLU A 179 -2.97 1.80 2.16
CA GLU A 179 -3.45 0.48 2.55
C GLU A 179 -3.11 -0.56 1.49
N ARG A 180 -2.51 -1.66 1.94
CA ARG A 180 -2.19 -2.84 1.15
C ARG A 180 -2.81 -4.06 1.79
N ARG A 181 -3.55 -4.84 1.00
CA ARG A 181 -4.13 -6.10 1.45
C ARG A 181 -3.11 -7.22 1.34
N VAL A 182 -2.90 -7.93 2.43
CA VAL A 182 -1.94 -9.04 2.54
C VAL A 182 -2.59 -10.28 3.14
N PHE A 183 -2.08 -11.45 2.78
CA PHE A 183 -2.45 -12.71 3.41
C PHE A 183 -1.50 -13.03 4.56
N VAL A 184 -2.03 -13.10 5.76
CA VAL A 184 -1.30 -13.45 7.00
C VAL A 184 -2.02 -14.64 7.62
N SER A 185 -1.32 -15.77 7.73
CA SER A 185 -1.87 -17.01 8.27
C SER A 185 -3.19 -17.46 7.60
N GLY A 186 -3.32 -17.21 6.29
CA GLY A 186 -4.50 -17.58 5.50
C GLY A 186 -5.68 -16.61 5.59
N LYS A 187 -5.59 -15.56 6.42
CA LYS A 187 -6.59 -14.48 6.49
C LYS A 187 -6.12 -13.26 5.71
N GLU A 188 -7.08 -12.58 5.08
CA GLU A 188 -6.85 -11.29 4.43
C GLU A 188 -6.82 -10.20 5.52
N GLU A 189 -5.71 -9.47 5.59
CA GLU A 189 -5.50 -8.33 6.48
C GLU A 189 -5.15 -7.10 5.64
N SER A 190 -5.73 -5.94 5.98
CA SER A 190 -5.23 -4.66 5.47
C SER A 190 -4.06 -4.23 6.33
N ARG A 191 -2.96 -3.83 5.71
CA ARG A 191 -1.82 -3.21 6.37
C ARG A 191 -1.47 -1.90 5.69
N SER A 192 -1.35 -0.86 6.51
CA SER A 192 -0.85 0.44 6.10
C SER A 192 0.66 0.34 5.81
N LEU A 193 1.07 0.79 4.63
CA LEU A 193 2.45 0.95 4.24
C LEU A 193 2.79 2.44 4.16
N THR A 194 3.87 2.85 4.83
CA THR A 194 4.39 4.22 4.85
C THR A 194 5.78 4.30 4.22
N GLY A 195 6.11 5.47 3.70
CA GLY A 195 7.41 5.73 3.11
C GLY A 195 7.58 7.17 2.64
N LEU A 196 8.78 7.45 2.13
CA LEU A 196 9.14 8.72 1.53
C LEU A 196 9.68 8.43 0.13
N ALA A 197 9.10 9.06 -0.88
CA ALA A 197 9.60 9.01 -2.25
C ALA A 197 10.24 10.35 -2.63
N VAL A 198 11.29 10.27 -3.43
CA VAL A 198 11.98 11.42 -4.01
C VAL A 198 11.55 11.54 -5.46
N LEU A 199 11.00 12.68 -5.85
CA LEU A 199 10.47 12.91 -7.20
C LEU A 199 11.34 13.90 -8.00
N ASP A 200 11.40 13.70 -9.31
CA ASP A 200 11.94 14.68 -10.25
C ASP A 200 10.89 15.76 -10.60
N ALA A 201 11.26 16.69 -11.49
CA ALA A 201 10.42 17.83 -11.89
C ALA A 201 9.09 17.42 -12.57
N ASP A 202 9.03 16.22 -13.15
CA ASP A 202 7.82 15.70 -13.81
C ASP A 202 6.98 14.83 -12.86
N GLY A 203 7.39 14.72 -11.60
CA GLY A 203 6.77 13.87 -10.59
C GLY A 203 7.11 12.39 -10.76
N LEU A 204 8.20 12.05 -11.45
CA LEU A 204 8.70 10.67 -11.54
C LEU A 204 9.53 10.32 -10.31
N VAL A 205 9.30 9.12 -9.76
CA VAL A 205 10.03 8.57 -8.63
C VAL A 205 11.48 8.28 -9.02
N LEU A 206 12.41 9.01 -8.43
CA LEU A 206 13.86 8.77 -8.48
C LEU A 206 14.29 7.74 -7.43
N ALA A 207 13.75 7.84 -6.22
CA ALA A 207 14.03 6.91 -5.14
C ALA A 207 12.79 6.66 -4.27
N ASP A 208 12.64 5.43 -3.79
CA ASP A 208 11.63 5.04 -2.81
C ASP A 208 12.32 4.55 -1.53
N LEU A 209 12.00 5.19 -0.40
CA LEU A 209 12.52 4.90 0.92
C LEU A 209 11.36 4.49 1.85
N PRO A 210 11.01 3.19 1.89
CA PRO A 210 9.97 2.68 2.78
C PRO A 210 10.37 2.89 4.24
N GLY A 211 9.40 3.21 5.10
CA GLY A 211 9.63 3.52 6.52
C GLY A 211 8.63 4.58 6.99
N ALA A 212 8.35 4.65 8.29
CA ALA A 212 7.56 5.75 8.80
C ALA A 212 8.46 6.98 9.03
N TRP A 213 8.05 8.15 8.54
CA TRP A 213 8.80 9.40 8.64
C TRP A 213 7.96 10.47 9.33
N THR A 214 8.57 11.29 10.18
CA THR A 214 7.83 12.33 10.90
C THR A 214 7.50 13.46 9.92
N ALA A 215 6.22 13.78 9.72
CA ALA A 215 5.81 14.80 8.75
C ALA A 215 6.49 16.17 9.00
N HIS A 216 6.61 16.57 10.27
CA HIS A 216 7.30 17.80 10.67
C HIS A 216 8.80 17.79 10.32
N GLU A 217 9.50 16.68 10.57
CA GLU A 217 10.92 16.56 10.24
C GLU A 217 11.14 16.53 8.73
N VAL A 218 10.28 15.85 7.96
CA VAL A 218 10.31 15.87 6.49
C VAL A 218 10.12 17.30 5.96
N ALA A 219 9.14 18.03 6.50
CA ALA A 219 8.87 19.42 6.11
C ALA A 219 10.05 20.34 6.46
N ALA A 220 10.60 20.24 7.66
CA ALA A 220 11.77 21.02 8.09
C ALA A 220 13.02 20.72 7.23
N PHE A 221 13.27 19.43 6.95
CA PHE A 221 14.36 18.97 6.11
C PHE A 221 14.25 19.52 4.68
N ALA A 222 13.05 19.56 4.10
CA ALA A 222 12.80 20.09 2.77
C ALA A 222 12.84 21.63 2.71
N ALA A 223 12.28 22.30 3.73
CA ALA A 223 12.25 23.76 3.83
C ALA A 223 13.65 24.37 3.82
N GLY A 224 14.63 23.70 4.45
CA GLY A 224 16.04 24.11 4.42
C GLY A 224 16.64 24.27 3.01
N ARG A 225 16.00 23.68 1.98
CA ARG A 225 16.42 23.74 0.57
C ARG A 225 15.30 24.13 -0.40
N GLN A 226 14.22 24.74 0.10
CA GLN A 226 13.06 25.17 -0.71
C GLN A 226 12.42 24.03 -1.54
N LEU A 227 12.48 22.80 -1.05
CA LEU A 227 11.86 21.66 -1.71
C LEU A 227 10.40 21.56 -1.34
N LEU A 228 9.55 21.31 -2.34
CA LEU A 228 8.14 21.03 -2.11
C LEU A 228 7.98 19.67 -1.44
N VAL A 229 7.12 19.60 -0.43
CA VAL A 229 6.69 18.33 0.18
C VAL A 229 5.23 18.09 -0.15
N HIS A 230 4.95 16.99 -0.83
CA HIS A 230 3.60 16.49 -1.02
C HIS A 230 3.25 15.55 0.14
N ASP A 231 2.34 16.01 1.01
CA ASP A 231 1.77 15.17 2.05
C ASP A 231 0.65 14.30 1.49
N ALA A 232 0.98 13.05 1.22
CA ALA A 232 0.09 12.02 0.70
C ALA A 232 -0.34 11.02 1.78
N LEU A 233 -0.29 11.39 3.06
CA LEU A 233 -0.71 10.52 4.17
C LEU A 233 -2.23 10.30 4.22
N VAL A 234 -3.00 11.24 3.67
CA VAL A 234 -4.48 11.23 3.65
C VAL A 234 -5.05 10.94 2.25
N MET A 235 -4.18 10.76 1.25
CA MET A 235 -4.60 10.44 -0.10
C MET A 235 -5.14 9.01 -0.19
N SER A 236 -5.99 8.74 -1.19
CA SER A 236 -6.46 7.39 -1.41
C SER A 236 -5.29 6.46 -1.79
N SER A 237 -5.33 5.22 -1.29
CA SER A 237 -4.28 4.23 -1.58
C SER A 237 -4.03 4.04 -3.08
N ARG A 238 -5.08 4.21 -3.89
CA ARG A 238 -5.03 4.13 -5.36
C ARG A 238 -4.20 5.26 -5.96
N MET A 239 -4.43 6.51 -5.55
CA MET A 239 -3.64 7.66 -6.03
C MET A 239 -2.17 7.53 -5.63
N VAL A 240 -1.92 7.16 -4.36
CA VAL A 240 -0.55 6.95 -3.86
C VAL A 240 0.20 5.91 -4.70
N ARG A 241 -0.42 4.74 -4.94
CA ARG A 241 0.20 3.69 -5.79
C ARG A 241 0.43 4.14 -7.22
N THR A 242 -0.49 4.95 -7.77
CA THR A 242 -0.36 5.50 -9.12
C THR A 242 0.89 6.37 -9.21
N VAL A 243 1.06 7.34 -8.30
CA VAL A 243 2.27 8.18 -8.21
C VAL A 243 3.53 7.33 -8.02
N LEU A 244 3.53 6.39 -7.07
CA LEU A 244 4.70 5.55 -6.78
C LEU A 244 5.11 4.64 -7.95
N SER A 245 4.20 4.37 -8.88
CA SER A 245 4.51 3.58 -10.08
C SER A 245 5.18 4.39 -11.20
N ARG A 246 5.08 5.73 -11.15
CA ARG A 246 5.67 6.64 -12.16
C ARG A 246 7.18 6.71 -11.95
N ARG A 247 7.91 5.67 -12.35
CA ARG A 247 9.35 5.55 -12.07
C ARG A 247 10.18 6.30 -13.10
N ALA A 248 11.18 7.04 -12.63
CA ALA A 248 12.18 7.68 -13.48
C ALA A 248 13.22 6.66 -13.98
N PRO A 249 13.84 6.86 -15.16
CA PRO A 249 14.98 6.07 -15.59
C PRO A 249 16.08 6.06 -14.51
N GLY A 250 16.53 4.86 -14.13
CA GLY A 250 17.52 4.69 -13.05
C GLY A 250 16.95 4.73 -11.62
N TRP A 251 15.62 4.78 -11.45
CA TRP A 251 15.01 4.76 -10.12
C TRP A 251 15.50 3.59 -9.28
N THR A 252 15.58 3.79 -7.97
CA THR A 252 16.02 2.73 -7.04
C THR A 252 15.23 2.76 -5.74
N ARG A 253 14.82 1.58 -5.27
CA ARG A 253 14.26 1.41 -3.92
C ARG A 253 15.38 1.11 -2.92
N LEU A 254 15.49 1.92 -1.87
CA LEU A 254 16.41 1.72 -0.76
C LEU A 254 15.65 1.13 0.41
N THR A 255 15.91 -0.14 0.74
CA THR A 255 15.14 -0.82 1.78
C THR A 255 15.69 -0.60 3.17
N GLY A 256 17.00 -0.42 3.34
CA GLY A 256 17.64 -0.25 4.65
C GLY A 256 17.45 -1.42 5.61
N LEU A 257 16.98 -2.57 5.11
CA LEU A 257 16.71 -3.76 5.90
C LEU A 257 17.76 -4.82 5.60
N GLU A 258 18.22 -5.50 6.65
CA GLU A 258 19.03 -6.69 6.48
C GLU A 258 18.20 -7.75 5.74
N VAL A 259 18.56 -8.01 4.48
CA VAL A 259 18.04 -9.19 3.81
C VAL A 259 18.53 -10.38 4.62
N PRO A 260 17.64 -11.23 5.17
CA PRO A 260 18.06 -12.37 5.99
C PRO A 260 18.93 -13.30 5.15
N ARG A 261 20.25 -13.10 5.24
CA ARG A 261 21.23 -13.94 4.60
C ARG A 261 21.37 -15.16 5.48
N LEU A 262 20.73 -16.25 5.08
CA LEU A 262 21.10 -17.57 5.58
C LEU A 262 22.61 -17.71 5.42
N SER A 263 23.34 -17.73 6.55
CA SER A 263 24.78 -17.90 6.55
C SER A 263 25.15 -19.16 5.77
N ARG A 264 26.32 -19.18 5.12
CA ARG A 264 26.76 -20.35 4.35
C ARG A 264 26.70 -21.63 5.21
N ALA A 265 27.10 -21.54 6.48
CA ALA A 265 26.98 -22.63 7.45
C ALA A 265 25.53 -23.11 7.64
N LYS A 266 24.57 -22.21 7.85
CA LYS A 266 23.14 -22.57 7.98
C LYS A 266 22.59 -23.20 6.70
N LYS A 267 23.03 -22.76 5.52
CA LYS A 267 22.67 -23.41 4.25
C LYS A 267 23.22 -24.82 4.16
N THR A 268 24.50 -25.03 4.49
CA THR A 268 25.12 -26.36 4.47
C THR A 268 24.45 -27.30 5.45
N VAL A 269 24.20 -26.86 6.69
CA VAL A 269 23.47 -27.66 7.69
C VAL A 269 22.06 -28.02 7.20
N ALA A 270 21.32 -27.07 6.61
CA ALA A 270 20.00 -27.34 6.07
C ALA A 270 20.04 -28.33 4.89
N VAL A 271 21.06 -28.26 4.03
CA VAL A 271 21.26 -29.21 2.92
C VAL A 271 21.64 -30.59 3.45
N CYS A 272 22.59 -30.70 4.39
CA CYS A 272 23.00 -31.97 4.98
C CYS A 272 21.84 -32.64 5.74
N ALA A 273 21.08 -31.87 6.53
CA ALA A 273 19.87 -32.36 7.18
C ALA A 273 18.82 -32.81 6.14
N GLY A 274 18.68 -32.05 5.04
CA GLY A 274 17.89 -32.44 3.88
C GLY A 274 18.29 -33.80 3.31
N VAL A 275 19.58 -33.97 3.00
CA VAL A 275 20.12 -35.20 2.42
C VAL A 275 19.99 -36.39 3.38
N ALA A 276 20.35 -36.21 4.65
CA ALA A 276 20.23 -37.25 5.68
C ALA A 276 18.76 -37.71 5.87
N GLY A 277 17.81 -36.76 5.91
CA GLY A 277 16.39 -37.08 5.98
C GLY A 277 15.89 -37.85 4.75
N LEU A 278 16.42 -37.55 3.57
CA LEU A 278 16.07 -38.27 2.35
C LEU A 278 16.62 -39.70 2.35
N PHE A 279 17.87 -39.91 2.80
CA PHE A 279 18.44 -41.23 2.99
C PHE A 279 17.67 -42.04 4.06
N ALA A 280 17.30 -41.42 5.17
CA ALA A 280 16.48 -42.08 6.19
C ALA A 280 15.11 -42.51 5.62
N MET A 281 14.43 -41.65 4.84
CA MET A 281 13.18 -42.02 4.16
C MET A 281 13.39 -43.17 3.16
N ALA A 282 14.43 -43.10 2.33
CA ALA A 282 14.72 -44.16 1.37
C ALA A 282 15.04 -45.50 2.08
N TYR A 283 15.78 -45.46 3.18
CA TYR A 283 16.08 -46.61 4.02
C TYR A 283 14.81 -47.21 4.62
N VAL A 284 13.93 -46.39 5.20
CA VAL A 284 12.63 -46.85 5.75
C VAL A 284 11.74 -47.43 4.67
N VAL A 285 11.69 -46.85 3.46
CA VAL A 285 10.94 -47.42 2.33
C VAL A 285 11.53 -48.77 1.89
N ALA A 286 12.85 -48.86 1.79
CA ALA A 286 13.55 -50.07 1.34
C ALA A 286 13.50 -51.22 2.36
N THR A 287 13.58 -50.91 3.67
CA THR A 287 13.55 -51.91 4.75
C THR A 287 12.13 -52.17 5.27
N GLY A 288 11.24 -51.19 5.18
CA GLY A 288 9.86 -51.24 5.68
C GLY A 288 8.83 -51.71 4.65
N GLY A 289 9.17 -51.84 3.36
CA GLY A 289 8.21 -52.32 2.34
C GLY A 289 7.55 -53.67 2.65
N TRP A 290 8.16 -54.50 3.51
CA TRP A 290 7.61 -55.80 3.91
C TRP A 290 6.89 -55.79 5.28
N PHE A 291 7.38 -55.03 6.27
CA PHE A 291 6.78 -54.98 7.62
C PHE A 291 5.78 -53.82 7.80
N ALA A 292 5.91 -52.73 7.04
CA ALA A 292 5.04 -51.57 7.16
C ALA A 292 3.61 -51.82 6.64
N TRP A 293 3.39 -52.76 5.72
CA TRP A 293 2.03 -53.13 5.30
C TRP A 293 1.25 -53.86 6.42
N ARG A 294 1.94 -54.51 7.37
CA ARG A 294 1.28 -55.21 8.49
C ARG A 294 1.34 -54.47 9.83
N GLY A 295 2.27 -53.53 10.03
CA GLY A 295 2.38 -52.74 11.28
C GLY A 295 1.64 -51.39 11.29
N LEU A 296 1.26 -50.84 10.12
CA LEU A 296 0.72 -49.48 10.03
C LEU A 296 -0.63 -49.26 10.74
N SER A 297 -1.42 -50.32 10.95
CA SER A 297 -2.72 -50.20 11.62
C SER A 297 -2.61 -50.09 13.15
N ALA A 298 -1.51 -50.53 13.76
CA ALA A 298 -1.32 -50.47 15.22
C ALA A 298 -0.44 -49.29 15.65
N LEU A 299 0.57 -48.94 14.86
CA LEU A 299 1.51 -47.84 15.17
C LEU A 299 1.03 -46.45 14.73
N GLY A 300 -0.04 -46.38 13.92
CA GLY A 300 -0.59 -45.12 13.43
C GLY A 300 -1.09 -44.19 14.54
N GLY A 301 -1.64 -44.74 15.63
CA GLY A 301 -2.08 -43.94 16.78
C GLY A 301 -0.91 -43.37 17.60
N MET A 302 0.11 -44.19 17.85
CA MET A 302 1.24 -43.81 18.71
C MET A 302 2.22 -42.85 18.01
N LEU A 303 2.39 -42.96 16.68
CA LEU A 303 3.21 -42.00 15.92
C LEU A 303 2.55 -40.62 15.84
N LEU A 304 1.22 -40.55 15.76
CA LEU A 304 0.48 -39.28 15.73
C LEU A 304 0.55 -38.53 17.07
N ASP A 305 0.59 -39.26 18.19
CA ASP A 305 0.75 -38.66 19.52
C ASP A 305 2.20 -38.25 19.85
N LEU A 306 3.20 -38.93 19.27
CA LEU A 306 4.62 -38.61 19.49
C LEU A 306 5.19 -37.60 18.46
N LEU A 307 4.57 -37.47 17.29
CA LEU A 307 4.87 -36.43 16.31
C LEU A 307 4.25 -35.11 16.74
N ASP A 308 4.82 -34.52 17.80
CA ASP A 308 4.75 -33.09 18.02
C ASP A 308 5.09 -32.41 16.67
N ALA A 309 4.21 -31.56 16.15
CA ALA A 309 4.22 -31.07 14.75
C ALA A 309 5.58 -30.51 14.28
N LYS A 310 6.42 -30.15 15.25
CA LYS A 310 7.82 -29.73 15.14
C LYS A 310 8.71 -30.79 14.47
N TRP A 311 8.57 -32.07 14.80
CA TRP A 311 9.37 -33.15 14.22
C TRP A 311 8.95 -33.52 12.80
N LEU A 312 7.66 -33.36 12.49
CA LEU A 312 7.14 -33.46 11.13
C LEU A 312 7.80 -32.41 10.22
N ALA A 313 7.97 -31.18 10.70
CA ALA A 313 8.70 -30.15 9.95
C ALA A 313 10.17 -30.53 9.68
N VAL A 314 10.85 -31.19 10.63
CA VAL A 314 12.23 -31.67 10.45
C VAL A 314 12.29 -32.83 9.46
N PHE A 315 11.40 -33.82 9.59
CA PHE A 315 11.34 -34.98 8.70
C PHE A 315 10.99 -34.61 7.26
N PHE A 316 10.11 -33.64 7.05
CA PHE A 316 9.70 -33.17 5.72
C PHE A 316 10.49 -31.97 5.20
N ALA A 317 11.40 -31.39 5.99
CA ALA A 317 12.31 -30.33 5.52
C ALA A 317 13.09 -30.71 4.22
N PRO A 318 13.62 -31.93 4.06
CA PRO A 318 14.18 -32.41 2.79
C PRO A 318 13.21 -32.26 1.60
N LEU A 319 11.95 -32.66 1.81
CA LEU A 319 10.91 -32.60 0.78
C LEU A 319 10.55 -31.16 0.44
N LEU A 320 10.56 -30.25 1.43
CA LEU A 320 10.35 -28.82 1.21
C LEU A 320 11.45 -28.18 0.34
N VAL A 321 12.69 -28.67 0.42
CA VAL A 321 13.79 -28.25 -0.47
C VAL A 321 13.53 -28.70 -1.91
N LEU A 322 13.06 -29.93 -2.11
CA LEU A 322 12.68 -30.47 -3.43
C LEU A 322 11.40 -29.85 -4.02
N LEU A 323 10.51 -29.30 -3.19
CA LEU A 323 9.31 -28.61 -3.69
C LEU A 323 9.63 -27.35 -4.48
N LYS A 324 10.76 -26.67 -4.22
CA LYS A 324 11.15 -25.46 -4.96
C LYS A 324 11.37 -25.71 -6.45
N PRO A 325 12.24 -26.63 -6.89
CA PRO A 325 12.42 -26.90 -8.31
C PRO A 325 11.15 -27.44 -8.96
N VAL A 326 10.34 -28.23 -8.25
CA VAL A 326 9.04 -28.72 -8.77
C VAL A 326 8.06 -27.56 -8.98
N ARG A 327 7.92 -26.65 -8.00
CA ARG A 327 7.08 -25.45 -8.13
C ARG A 327 7.57 -24.54 -9.26
N GLN A 328 8.89 -24.41 -9.42
CA GLN A 328 9.49 -23.64 -10.50
C GLN A 328 9.21 -24.28 -11.87
N ALA A 329 9.41 -25.59 -12.00
CA ALA A 329 9.12 -26.33 -13.22
C ALA A 329 7.63 -26.26 -13.59
N TRP A 330 6.74 -26.36 -12.59
CA TRP A 330 5.31 -26.16 -12.77
C TRP A 330 5.00 -24.73 -13.24
N HIS A 331 5.58 -23.72 -12.59
CA HIS A 331 5.42 -22.31 -12.98
C HIS A 331 5.87 -22.09 -14.43
N ASN A 332 7.07 -22.53 -14.77
CA ASN A 332 7.61 -22.46 -16.13
C ASN A 332 6.69 -23.19 -17.13
N ARG A 333 6.14 -24.35 -16.77
CA ARG A 333 5.16 -25.06 -17.60
C ARG A 333 3.88 -24.25 -17.78
N ARG A 334 3.41 -23.52 -16.76
CA ARG A 334 2.24 -22.63 -16.86
C ARG A 334 2.50 -21.43 -17.76
N VAL A 335 3.68 -20.83 -17.65
CA VAL A 335 4.15 -19.71 -18.50
C VAL A 335 4.31 -20.16 -19.95
N ARG A 336 4.97 -21.31 -20.18
CA ARG A 336 5.08 -21.96 -21.50
C ARG A 336 3.73 -22.26 -22.15
N ARG A 337 2.70 -22.53 -21.34
CA ARG A 337 1.33 -22.74 -21.80
C ARG A 337 0.52 -21.45 -21.98
N GLY A 338 1.07 -20.28 -21.64
CA GLY A 338 0.39 -18.99 -21.61
C GLY A 338 -0.68 -18.87 -20.51
N SER A 339 -0.69 -19.75 -19.51
CA SER A 339 -1.72 -19.75 -18.44
C SER A 339 -1.35 -18.91 -17.22
N ALA A 340 -0.14 -18.36 -17.22
CA ALA A 340 0.38 -17.40 -16.26
C ALA A 340 1.45 -16.57 -16.98
N LEU A 341 1.67 -15.34 -16.53
CA LEU A 341 2.69 -14.43 -17.05
C LEU A 341 3.41 -13.76 -15.88
N GLY A 342 4.74 -13.76 -15.87
CA GLY A 342 5.55 -13.10 -14.84
C GLY A 342 6.53 -14.03 -14.12
N PRO A 343 7.48 -13.46 -13.36
CA PRO A 343 8.51 -14.23 -12.66
C PRO A 343 7.95 -15.05 -11.48
N PRO A 344 8.62 -16.15 -11.10
CA PRO A 344 8.24 -16.92 -9.93
C PRO A 344 8.36 -16.08 -8.65
N GLY A 345 7.27 -15.98 -7.89
CA GLY A 345 7.25 -15.25 -6.60
C GLY A 345 7.17 -13.72 -6.72
N GLY A 346 7.28 -13.16 -7.93
CA GLY A 346 7.05 -11.74 -8.19
C GLY A 346 5.60 -11.44 -8.60
N PRO A 347 5.33 -10.24 -9.15
CA PRO A 347 4.05 -9.94 -9.75
C PRO A 347 3.81 -10.86 -10.94
N TYR A 348 2.67 -11.53 -11.00
CA TYR A 348 2.28 -12.36 -12.13
C TYR A 348 0.79 -12.22 -12.45
N LEU A 349 0.47 -12.32 -13.73
CA LEU A 349 -0.90 -12.39 -14.24
C LEU A 349 -1.30 -13.85 -14.40
N SER A 350 -2.55 -14.18 -14.11
CA SER A 350 -3.10 -15.49 -14.40
C SER A 350 -4.60 -15.38 -14.63
N VAL A 351 -5.16 -16.23 -15.47
CA VAL A 351 -6.61 -16.38 -15.57
C VAL A 351 -6.96 -17.70 -14.88
N PRO A 352 -7.72 -17.69 -13.77
CA PRO A 352 -8.12 -18.91 -13.09
C PRO A 352 -8.96 -19.78 -14.05
N ARG A 353 -8.64 -21.07 -14.13
CA ARG A 353 -9.51 -22.03 -14.84
C ARG A 353 -10.73 -22.29 -13.97
N GLY A 354 -11.88 -21.82 -14.42
CA GLY A 354 -13.24 -22.08 -13.95
C GLY A 354 -13.42 -22.74 -12.57
N LYS A 355 -14.00 -21.99 -11.63
CA LYS A 355 -15.18 -22.52 -10.95
C LYS A 355 -16.37 -21.75 -11.50
N THR A 356 -17.13 -22.43 -12.36
CA THR A 356 -18.45 -22.10 -12.89
C THR A 356 -19.48 -22.00 -11.75
N LEU A 357 -19.27 -21.09 -10.81
CA LEU A 357 -20.26 -20.71 -9.80
C LEU A 357 -20.79 -19.33 -10.17
N ARG A 358 -21.73 -19.33 -11.13
CA ARG A 358 -22.80 -18.34 -11.35
C ARG A 358 -22.48 -16.87 -11.02
N VAL A 359 -21.34 -16.35 -11.45
CA VAL A 359 -21.24 -14.90 -11.70
C VAL A 359 -21.61 -14.72 -13.17
N PRO A 360 -22.66 -13.96 -13.52
CA PRO A 360 -23.07 -13.75 -14.91
C PRO A 360 -22.05 -12.94 -15.75
N HIS A 361 -20.88 -12.61 -15.20
CA HIS A 361 -19.89 -11.69 -15.78
C HIS A 361 -18.56 -12.41 -16.03
N GLY A 362 -18.17 -12.49 -17.31
CA GLY A 362 -16.78 -12.49 -17.82
C GLY A 362 -15.76 -13.54 -17.37
N ARG A 363 -14.67 -13.68 -18.13
CA ARG A 363 -13.41 -14.26 -17.63
C ARG A 363 -12.70 -13.18 -16.82
N THR A 364 -12.02 -13.51 -15.72
CA THR A 364 -11.26 -12.52 -14.94
C THR A 364 -9.74 -12.71 -15.07
N LEU A 365 -9.03 -11.62 -15.32
CA LEU A 365 -7.58 -11.50 -15.24
C LEU A 365 -7.19 -11.24 -13.78
N ARG A 366 -6.57 -12.24 -13.16
CA ARG A 366 -6.06 -12.12 -11.80
C ARG A 366 -4.64 -11.58 -11.80
N VAL A 367 -4.45 -10.42 -11.18
CA VAL A 367 -3.15 -9.80 -10.92
C VAL A 367 -2.67 -10.20 -9.53
N ARG A 368 -1.59 -10.98 -9.44
CA ARG A 368 -1.01 -11.42 -8.17
C ARG A 368 0.33 -10.76 -7.91
N LEU A 369 0.41 -9.95 -6.87
CA LEU A 369 1.58 -9.12 -6.57
C LEU A 369 2.57 -9.82 -5.62
N GLY A 370 2.84 -11.10 -5.87
CA GLY A 370 3.63 -11.97 -5.01
C GLY A 370 2.80 -12.85 -4.07
N SER A 371 3.48 -13.72 -3.31
CA SER A 371 2.84 -14.79 -2.52
C SER A 371 2.02 -14.33 -1.32
N ARG A 372 2.23 -13.08 -0.86
CA ARG A 372 1.59 -12.52 0.34
C ARG A 372 0.60 -11.39 0.04
N MET A 373 0.41 -10.97 -1.21
CA MET A 373 -0.57 -9.94 -1.54
C MET A 373 -1.91 -10.57 -1.93
N VAL A 374 -3.00 -9.86 -1.60
CA VAL A 374 -4.31 -10.19 -2.16
C VAL A 374 -4.27 -9.97 -3.66
N SER A 375 -4.97 -10.85 -4.38
CA SER A 375 -5.02 -10.78 -5.84
C SER A 375 -6.13 -9.82 -6.22
N ASP A 376 -5.84 -8.90 -7.13
CA ASP A 376 -6.88 -8.08 -7.74
C ASP A 376 -7.37 -8.77 -9.01
N ASP A 377 -8.68 -8.92 -9.12
CA ASP A 377 -9.31 -9.49 -10.31
C ASP A 377 -9.80 -8.33 -11.20
N ILE A 378 -9.38 -8.30 -12.46
CA ILE A 378 -9.82 -7.38 -13.51
C ILE A 378 -10.65 -8.19 -14.49
N GLU A 379 -11.87 -7.78 -14.82
CA GLU A 379 -12.67 -8.49 -15.82
C GLU A 379 -12.02 -8.41 -17.21
N ILE A 380 -12.12 -9.46 -18.03
CA ILE A 380 -11.61 -9.49 -19.41
C ILE A 380 -12.81 -9.27 -20.34
N GLY A 381 -12.74 -8.26 -21.19
CA GLY A 381 -13.82 -7.88 -22.09
C GLY A 381 -13.53 -6.59 -22.84
N PRO A 382 -14.38 -6.25 -23.82
CA PRO A 382 -14.27 -4.99 -24.57
C PRO A 382 -14.76 -3.77 -23.79
N ASP A 383 -15.47 -3.99 -22.68
CA ASP A 383 -16.10 -2.94 -21.91
C ASP A 383 -15.08 -2.05 -21.17
N LEU A 384 -15.50 -0.83 -20.85
CA LEU A 384 -14.67 0.18 -20.21
C LEU A 384 -14.20 -0.30 -18.82
N GLY A 385 -12.90 -0.22 -18.56
CA GLY A 385 -12.29 -0.74 -17.33
C GLY A 385 -12.07 -2.26 -17.27
N CYS A 386 -12.49 -3.02 -18.28
CA CYS A 386 -12.10 -4.42 -18.45
C CYS A 386 -10.74 -4.51 -19.15
N ALA A 387 -9.98 -5.57 -18.92
CA ALA A 387 -8.76 -5.87 -19.66
C ALA A 387 -9.10 -6.34 -21.08
N ALA A 388 -8.75 -5.53 -22.08
CA ALA A 388 -8.90 -5.86 -23.49
C ALA A 388 -7.56 -6.10 -24.18
N ALA A 389 -6.50 -5.40 -23.78
CA ALA A 389 -5.17 -5.57 -24.36
C ALA A 389 -4.03 -5.39 -23.34
N LEU A 390 -2.85 -5.86 -23.73
CA LEU A 390 -1.59 -5.73 -23.00
C LEU A 390 -0.61 -4.92 -23.84
N ILE A 391 -0.05 -3.85 -23.26
CA ILE A 391 1.01 -3.05 -23.90
C ILE A 391 2.31 -3.30 -23.14
N ALA A 392 3.19 -4.12 -23.71
CA ALA A 392 4.55 -4.26 -23.21
C ALA A 392 5.36 -3.06 -23.70
N TYR A 393 5.88 -2.27 -22.77
CA TYR A 393 6.54 -1.02 -23.12
C TYR A 393 8.00 -0.98 -22.69
N ARG A 394 8.75 -0.11 -23.35
CA ARG A 394 10.08 0.33 -22.94
C ARG A 394 10.16 1.85 -22.98
N HIS A 395 10.40 2.46 -21.84
CA HIS A 395 10.73 3.89 -21.74
C HIS A 395 12.21 3.99 -21.35
N GLU A 396 13.05 4.38 -22.30
CA GLU A 396 14.52 4.33 -22.17
C GLU A 396 15.05 2.93 -21.78
N LYS A 397 15.40 2.73 -20.51
CA LYS A 397 15.86 1.45 -19.93
C LYS A 397 14.83 0.82 -18.98
N LEU A 398 13.65 1.42 -18.85
CA LEU A 398 12.57 0.94 -18.00
C LEU A 398 11.58 0.09 -18.82
N PRO A 399 11.59 -1.25 -18.65
CA PRO A 399 10.52 -2.08 -19.14
C PRO A 399 9.30 -2.03 -18.21
N GLY A 400 8.13 -2.28 -18.77
CA GLY A 400 6.91 -2.51 -18.01
C GLY A 400 5.79 -3.05 -18.86
N LEU A 401 4.63 -3.23 -18.23
CA LEU A 401 3.43 -3.73 -18.87
C LEU A 401 2.24 -2.88 -18.43
N PHE A 402 1.47 -2.38 -19.39
CA PHE A 402 0.14 -1.86 -19.13
C PHE A 402 -0.92 -2.91 -19.46
N VAL A 403 -1.92 -3.03 -18.60
CA VAL A 403 -3.21 -3.62 -18.94
C VAL A 403 -4.12 -2.48 -19.34
N VAL A 404 -4.64 -2.51 -20.56
CA VAL A 404 -5.52 -1.47 -21.11
C VAL A 404 -6.90 -2.04 -21.43
N ASP A 405 -7.90 -1.16 -21.40
CA ASP A 405 -9.27 -1.50 -21.80
C ASP A 405 -9.53 -1.38 -23.30
N GLY A 406 -10.77 -1.61 -23.72
CA GLY A 406 -11.17 -1.59 -25.13
C GLY A 406 -10.97 -0.24 -25.81
N GLU A 407 -10.86 0.85 -25.03
CA GLU A 407 -10.57 2.20 -25.52
C GLU A 407 -9.08 2.55 -25.46
N GLY A 408 -8.22 1.61 -25.03
CA GLY A 408 -6.80 1.84 -24.85
C GLY A 408 -6.45 2.59 -23.57
N ARG A 409 -7.40 2.76 -22.62
CA ARG A 409 -7.11 3.44 -21.35
C ARG A 409 -6.37 2.50 -20.40
N PRO A 410 -5.32 2.96 -19.71
CA PRO A 410 -4.56 2.13 -18.78
C PRO A 410 -5.38 1.80 -17.53
N VAL A 411 -5.77 0.52 -17.40
CA VAL A 411 -6.45 -0.03 -16.23
C VAL A 411 -5.45 -0.33 -15.12
N ARG A 412 -4.30 -0.91 -15.49
CA ARG A 412 -3.25 -1.31 -14.53
C ARG A 412 -1.86 -1.07 -15.10
N HIS A 413 -1.01 -0.43 -14.30
CA HIS A 413 0.41 -0.29 -14.60
C HIS A 413 1.26 -1.29 -13.78
N LEU A 414 2.09 -2.08 -14.48
CA LEU A 414 2.94 -3.13 -13.92
C LEU A 414 4.40 -2.90 -14.33
N PRO A 415 5.14 -2.04 -13.62
CA PRO A 415 6.52 -1.72 -13.97
C PRO A 415 7.45 -2.92 -13.71
N GLY A 416 8.47 -3.09 -14.56
CA GLY A 416 9.45 -4.17 -14.47
C GLY A 416 9.55 -5.02 -15.75
N PRO A 417 10.46 -6.01 -15.78
CA PRO A 417 10.67 -6.81 -16.97
C PRO A 417 9.53 -7.82 -17.18
N TRP A 418 8.96 -7.82 -18.39
CA TRP A 418 7.96 -8.78 -18.84
C TRP A 418 8.45 -9.43 -20.15
N PRO A 419 8.77 -10.74 -20.18
CA PRO A 419 9.26 -11.38 -21.40
C PRO A 419 8.23 -11.27 -22.52
N LEU A 420 8.63 -10.70 -23.66
CA LEU A 420 7.72 -10.37 -24.76
C LEU A 420 7.04 -11.63 -25.33
N GLU A 421 7.78 -12.72 -25.52
CA GLU A 421 7.24 -13.97 -26.04
C GLU A 421 6.19 -14.58 -25.09
N ASP A 422 6.46 -14.60 -23.79
CA ASP A 422 5.52 -15.10 -22.80
C ASP A 422 4.30 -14.20 -22.69
N THR A 423 4.47 -12.87 -22.81
CA THR A 423 3.39 -11.88 -22.79
C THR A 423 2.47 -12.06 -24.00
N HIS A 424 3.04 -12.17 -25.19
CA HIS A 424 2.30 -12.46 -26.42
C HIS A 424 1.52 -13.78 -26.31
N ARG A 425 2.18 -14.86 -25.86
CA ARG A 425 1.56 -16.18 -25.69
C ARG A 425 0.41 -16.14 -24.68
N PHE A 426 0.57 -15.39 -23.59
CA PHE A 426 -0.48 -15.18 -22.59
C PHE A 426 -1.66 -14.39 -23.18
N ALA A 427 -1.39 -13.28 -23.89
CA ALA A 427 -2.41 -12.46 -24.52
C ALA A 427 -3.23 -13.26 -25.55
N ALA A 428 -2.56 -13.93 -26.48
CA ALA A 428 -3.17 -14.77 -27.51
C ALA A 428 -4.04 -15.89 -26.91
N ARG A 429 -3.59 -16.54 -25.84
CA ARG A 429 -4.37 -17.58 -25.14
C ARG A 429 -5.68 -17.05 -24.57
N HIS A 430 -5.67 -15.81 -24.11
CA HIS A 430 -6.78 -15.22 -23.37
C HIS A 430 -7.66 -14.28 -24.21
N GLY A 431 -7.35 -14.13 -25.50
CA GLY A 431 -8.08 -13.24 -26.40
C GLY A 431 -7.84 -11.76 -26.10
N LEU A 432 -6.68 -11.43 -25.54
CA LEU A 432 -6.26 -10.05 -25.30
C LEU A 432 -5.47 -9.54 -26.50
N GLY A 433 -5.65 -8.27 -26.86
CA GLY A 433 -4.71 -7.58 -27.75
C GLY A 433 -3.30 -7.55 -27.15
N PHE A 434 -2.29 -7.51 -28.00
CA PHE A 434 -0.90 -7.37 -27.56
C PHE A 434 -0.15 -6.39 -28.43
N GLU A 435 0.48 -5.41 -27.80
CA GLU A 435 1.29 -4.39 -28.46
C GLU A 435 2.65 -4.27 -27.77
N VAL A 436 3.70 -4.02 -28.56
CA VAL A 436 5.03 -3.69 -28.06
C VAL A 436 5.35 -2.25 -28.45
N ARG A 437 5.59 -1.38 -27.46
CA ARG A 437 5.85 0.06 -27.69
C ARG A 437 7.16 0.52 -27.07
N THR A 438 7.88 1.38 -27.79
CA THR A 438 8.88 2.25 -27.19
C THR A 438 8.22 3.58 -26.90
N LEU A 439 8.13 3.98 -25.63
CA LEU A 439 7.42 5.19 -25.23
C LEU A 439 8.38 6.37 -25.12
N SER A 440 8.00 7.48 -25.72
CA SER A 440 8.59 8.79 -25.42
C SER A 440 8.32 9.16 -23.95
N ARG A 441 9.04 10.18 -23.44
CA ARG A 441 8.85 10.68 -22.07
C ARG A 441 7.42 11.18 -21.86
N GLU A 442 6.88 11.94 -22.81
CA GLU A 442 5.53 12.50 -22.76
C GLU A 442 4.46 11.40 -22.75
N GLU A 443 4.56 10.41 -23.64
CA GLU A 443 3.63 9.27 -23.68
C GLU A 443 3.69 8.44 -22.39
N TYR A 444 4.89 8.23 -21.82
CA TYR A 444 5.04 7.51 -20.56
C TYR A 444 4.41 8.28 -19.40
N LEU A 445 4.62 9.60 -19.33
CA LEU A 445 4.00 10.45 -18.31
C LEU A 445 2.47 10.43 -18.41
N ASP A 446 1.93 10.52 -19.63
CA ASP A 446 0.50 10.52 -19.91
C ASP A 446 -0.16 9.15 -19.61
N LEU A 447 0.45 8.04 -20.03
CA LEU A 447 -0.05 6.70 -19.72
C LEU A 447 -0.01 6.39 -18.22
N THR A 448 1.08 6.75 -17.54
CA THR A 448 1.19 6.49 -16.10
C THR A 448 0.30 7.40 -15.25
N ALA A 449 0.06 8.64 -15.67
CA ALA A 449 -0.86 9.56 -14.99
C ALA A 449 -2.32 9.11 -15.12
N ARG A 450 -2.72 8.56 -16.27
CA ARG A 450 -4.08 8.05 -16.51
C ARG A 450 -4.32 6.66 -15.96
N ALA A 451 -3.27 5.96 -15.51
CA ALA A 451 -3.39 4.60 -15.00
C ALA A 451 -4.36 4.57 -13.81
N ARG A 452 -5.41 3.77 -13.92
CA ARG A 452 -6.41 3.64 -12.85
C ARG A 452 -5.77 3.14 -11.56
N ASP A 453 -4.92 2.12 -11.64
CA ASP A 453 -4.17 1.65 -10.48
C ASP A 453 -2.80 1.17 -10.94
N ALA A 454 -1.88 1.02 -10.00
CA ALA A 454 -0.53 0.59 -10.31
C ALA A 454 0.09 -0.22 -9.19
N VAL A 455 1.14 -0.95 -9.55
CA VAL A 455 1.92 -1.77 -8.63
C VAL A 455 3.24 -1.06 -8.37
N PRO A 456 3.43 -0.47 -7.18
CA PRO A 456 4.65 0.26 -6.85
C PRO A 456 5.85 -0.64 -6.55
#